data_AF-A0A0G1XUD1-F1
#
_entry.id   AF-A0A0G1XUD1-F1
#
_cell.length_a   1.000
_cell.length_b   1.000
_cell.length_c   1.000
_cell.angle_alpha   90.00
_cell.angle_beta   90.00
_cell.angle_gamma   90.00
#
_symmetry.space_group_name_H-M   'P 1'
#
loop_
_entity.id
_entity.type
_entity.pdbx_description
1 polymer ?
#
loop_
_entity_poly.entity_id
_entity_poly.type
_entity_poly.pdbx_seq_one_letter_code
_entity_poly.pdbx_strand_id
1 'polypeptide(L)'
;MSRFIFLLALTMVFGSVTPVLADTTGPTVSVVSPLSATYTVPATFSVTATDPDGVASCTLLVSSVYETPMTYNTSSSRWETSYTFSTVRSANSIRAVCVDTLGNETKGPSKIISVAEAPIVVPDRQGTPQDTVPAEVDATAWSESQVIAESPVLIKTVCPGGEDFTHPCRTVYFLDKVGHRHAFPNERVYFTWYTTFENIHLITNTMMASFSIGPNVTSHPGTKMVKFPSVSQVYAVARYGVLRPIVSETVARELYGANWNQQIDDVSEAFYSNYVFGDDLTHAIGFDVEAQRNSVSSINDNYVWYDDNL
;
A
#
# COMPACT_ATOMS: atom_id res chain seq x y z
N MET A 1 78.55 40.55 -42.12
CA MET A 1 77.28 39.77 -42.04
C MET A 1 77.27 39.02 -40.73
N SER A 2 76.07 38.87 -40.15
CA SER A 2 75.71 38.05 -38.96
C SER A 2 76.03 38.59 -37.58
N ARG A 3 75.11 38.55 -36.61
CA ARG A 3 73.64 38.36 -36.59
C ARG A 3 73.22 38.67 -35.14
N PHE A 4 72.31 39.62 -34.92
CA PHE A 4 71.76 39.92 -33.59
C PHE A 4 70.73 38.84 -33.21
N ILE A 5 70.88 38.26 -32.02
CA ILE A 5 69.93 37.30 -31.43
C ILE A 5 68.94 38.11 -30.59
N PHE A 6 67.67 38.10 -31.00
CA PHE A 6 66.55 38.63 -30.23
C PHE A 6 66.03 37.55 -29.28
N LEU A 7 66.11 37.77 -27.97
CA LEU A 7 65.44 36.95 -26.97
C LEU A 7 63.99 37.43 -26.82
N LEU A 8 63.04 36.58 -27.21
CA LEU A 8 61.61 36.79 -27.00
C LEU A 8 61.23 36.19 -25.65
N ALA A 9 60.86 37.03 -24.67
CA ALA A 9 60.33 36.58 -23.40
C ALA A 9 58.85 36.20 -23.57
N LEU A 10 58.53 34.91 -23.42
CA LEU A 10 57.17 34.37 -23.46
C LEU A 10 56.59 34.35 -22.04
N THR A 11 55.69 35.29 -21.74
CA THR A 11 54.93 35.33 -20.48
C THR A 11 53.81 34.28 -20.53
N MET A 12 53.99 33.17 -19.82
CA MET A 12 52.91 32.20 -19.57
C MET A 12 51.93 32.76 -18.54
N VAL A 13 50.69 33.00 -18.95
CA VAL A 13 49.58 33.31 -18.05
C VAL A 13 49.00 31.98 -17.57
N PHE A 14 49.25 31.62 -16.31
CA PHE A 14 48.56 30.50 -15.66
C PHE A 14 47.16 30.95 -15.26
N GLY A 15 46.15 30.55 -16.04
CA GLY A 15 44.76 30.69 -15.63
C GLY A 15 44.49 29.78 -14.43
N SER A 16 44.07 30.36 -13.31
CA SER A 16 43.59 29.61 -12.16
C SER A 16 42.31 28.88 -12.54
N VAL A 17 42.40 27.56 -12.78
CA VAL A 17 41.22 26.70 -12.91
C VAL A 17 40.72 26.44 -11.49
N THR A 18 39.69 27.17 -11.07
CA THR A 18 38.94 26.83 -9.86
C THR A 18 38.29 25.46 -10.09
N PRO A 19 38.54 24.45 -9.25
CA PRO A 19 37.83 23.18 -9.37
C PRO A 19 36.33 23.47 -9.18
N VAL A 20 35.55 23.24 -10.23
CA VAL A 20 34.10 23.24 -10.12
C VAL A 20 33.76 22.01 -9.29
N LEU A 21 33.19 22.20 -8.11
CA LEU A 21 32.67 21.09 -7.32
C LEU A 21 31.59 20.42 -8.19
N ALA A 22 31.76 19.12 -8.46
CA ALA A 22 30.73 18.35 -9.12
C ALA A 22 29.47 18.41 -8.26
N ASP A 23 28.32 18.71 -8.86
CA ASP A 23 27.05 18.71 -8.15
C ASP A 23 26.71 17.27 -7.74
N THR A 24 26.42 17.13 -6.44
CA THR A 24 26.08 15.87 -5.78
C THR A 24 24.67 15.91 -5.19
N THR A 25 23.89 16.94 -5.50
CA THR A 25 22.56 17.16 -4.94
C THR A 25 21.52 16.92 -6.00
N GLY A 26 20.52 16.09 -5.69
CA GLY A 26 19.42 15.83 -6.61
C GLY A 26 18.42 16.98 -6.70
N PRO A 27 17.51 16.91 -7.68
CA PRO A 27 16.54 17.97 -7.96
C PRO A 27 15.60 18.23 -6.79
N THR A 28 15.13 19.46 -6.63
CA THR A 28 14.01 19.76 -5.72
C THR A 28 12.69 19.36 -6.37
N VAL A 29 11.91 18.47 -5.73
CA VAL A 29 10.68 17.88 -6.29
C VAL A 29 9.45 18.28 -5.48
N SER A 30 8.40 18.76 -6.14
CA SER A 30 7.14 19.08 -5.49
C SER A 30 6.33 17.84 -5.09
N VAL A 31 5.29 18.06 -4.28
CA VAL A 31 4.22 17.08 -4.07
C VAL A 31 3.54 16.78 -5.42
N VAL A 32 3.14 15.52 -5.63
CA VAL A 32 2.33 15.11 -6.79
C VAL A 32 0.94 15.75 -6.72
N SER A 33 0.44 16.23 -7.87
CA SER A 33 -0.90 16.81 -8.00
C SER A 33 -1.62 16.28 -9.24
N PRO A 34 -2.91 15.92 -9.16
CA PRO A 34 -3.78 15.98 -7.98
C PRO A 34 -3.52 14.85 -6.96
N LEU A 35 -4.07 14.99 -5.74
CA LEU A 35 -4.09 13.92 -4.72
C LEU A 35 -5.44 13.19 -4.66
N SER A 36 -6.20 13.27 -5.75
CA SER A 36 -7.44 12.54 -5.95
C SER A 36 -7.51 11.95 -7.36
N ALA A 37 -8.15 10.80 -7.48
CA ALA A 37 -8.38 10.11 -8.74
C ALA A 37 -9.71 9.35 -8.70
N THR A 38 -10.16 8.96 -9.89
CA THR A 38 -11.33 8.12 -10.06
C THR A 38 -10.89 6.72 -10.48
N TYR A 39 -11.40 5.70 -9.81
CA TYR A 39 -11.21 4.30 -10.14
C TYR A 39 -11.57 4.04 -11.61
N THR A 40 -10.76 3.22 -12.29
CA THR A 40 -10.87 2.86 -13.73
C THR A 40 -10.84 4.02 -14.73
N VAL A 41 -10.68 5.26 -14.27
CA VAL A 41 -10.56 6.45 -15.12
C VAL A 41 -9.09 6.90 -15.14
N PRO A 42 -8.48 7.05 -16.33
CA PRO A 42 -7.14 7.62 -16.43
C PRO A 42 -7.09 9.04 -15.84
N ALA A 43 -6.20 9.26 -14.88
CA ALA A 43 -5.97 10.57 -14.28
C ALA A 43 -4.57 11.07 -14.63
N THR A 44 -4.44 12.37 -14.91
CA THR A 44 -3.15 13.00 -15.20
C THR A 44 -2.53 13.54 -13.91
N PHE A 45 -1.32 13.08 -13.59
CA PHE A 45 -0.54 13.52 -12.44
C PHE A 45 0.65 14.36 -12.88
N SER A 46 0.97 15.37 -12.08
CA SER A 46 2.03 16.33 -12.38
C SER A 46 2.91 16.64 -11.17
N VAL A 47 4.18 16.97 -11.44
CA VAL A 47 5.12 17.56 -10.48
C VAL A 47 5.94 18.67 -11.13
N THR A 48 6.44 19.60 -10.32
CA THR A 48 7.56 20.47 -10.67
C THR A 48 8.83 19.88 -10.07
N ALA A 49 9.87 19.77 -10.89
CA ALA A 49 11.21 19.42 -10.45
C ALA A 49 12.19 20.47 -10.97
N THR A 50 13.03 21.00 -10.09
CA THR A 50 14.00 22.06 -10.43
C THR A 50 15.36 21.74 -9.87
N ASP A 51 16.36 21.90 -10.71
CA ASP A 51 17.76 21.70 -10.39
C ASP A 51 18.63 22.69 -11.18
N PRO A 52 19.70 23.26 -10.59
CA PRO A 52 20.63 24.14 -11.31
C PRO A 52 21.25 23.50 -12.57
N ASP A 53 21.53 22.20 -12.54
CA ASP A 53 22.13 21.43 -13.63
C ASP A 53 21.08 20.75 -14.52
N GLY A 54 19.80 20.97 -14.21
CA GLY A 54 18.65 20.50 -14.96
C GLY A 54 18.17 19.11 -14.56
N VAL A 55 16.91 18.82 -14.88
CA VAL A 55 16.26 17.54 -14.54
C VAL A 55 16.24 16.64 -15.76
N ALA A 56 16.81 15.43 -15.67
CA ALA A 56 16.87 14.48 -16.77
C ALA A 56 15.61 13.63 -16.89
N SER A 57 15.05 13.19 -15.76
CA SER A 57 13.84 12.35 -15.75
C SER A 57 13.06 12.49 -14.46
N CYS A 58 11.77 12.19 -14.54
CA CYS A 58 10.91 11.95 -13.38
C CYS A 58 10.08 10.70 -13.62
N THR A 59 9.87 9.91 -12.57
CA THR A 59 9.03 8.72 -12.54
C THR A 59 8.00 8.87 -11.43
N LEU A 60 6.74 8.64 -11.75
CA LEU A 60 5.66 8.53 -10.78
C LEU A 60 5.73 7.16 -10.10
N LEU A 61 5.79 7.13 -8.78
CA LEU A 61 5.71 5.91 -7.97
C LEU A 61 4.36 5.87 -7.27
N VAL A 62 3.58 4.81 -7.53
CA VAL A 62 2.34 4.48 -6.82
C VAL A 62 2.58 3.25 -5.95
N SER A 63 2.22 3.36 -4.68
CA SER A 63 2.42 2.34 -3.63
C SER A 63 3.86 1.83 -3.53
N SER A 64 4.82 2.67 -3.95
CA SER A 64 6.26 2.36 -4.01
C SER A 64 6.63 1.12 -4.85
N VAL A 65 5.72 0.61 -5.68
CA VAL A 65 5.93 -0.59 -6.50
C VAL A 65 5.65 -0.30 -7.98
N TYR A 66 4.63 0.52 -8.27
CA TYR A 66 4.23 0.80 -9.64
C TYR A 66 4.92 2.07 -10.11
N GLU A 67 5.89 1.90 -11.00
CA GLU A 67 6.66 2.97 -11.60
C GLU A 67 6.09 3.34 -12.97
N THR A 68 5.82 4.62 -13.19
CA THR A 68 5.33 5.14 -14.47
C THR A 68 6.17 6.35 -14.88
N PRO A 69 6.91 6.29 -16.00
CA PRO A 69 7.69 7.43 -16.48
C PRO A 69 6.82 8.67 -16.72
N MET A 70 7.36 9.84 -16.39
CA MET A 70 6.75 11.13 -16.67
C MET A 70 7.41 11.80 -17.88
N THR A 71 6.62 12.59 -18.61
CA THR A 71 7.08 13.39 -19.75
C THR A 71 7.08 14.87 -19.36
N TYR A 72 8.14 15.60 -19.65
CA TYR A 72 8.18 17.03 -19.42
C TYR A 72 7.31 17.79 -20.43
N ASN A 73 6.33 18.53 -19.93
CA ASN A 73 5.44 19.37 -20.71
C ASN A 73 5.90 20.83 -20.62
N THR A 74 6.43 21.35 -21.73
CA THR A 74 6.96 22.72 -21.80
C THR A 74 5.89 23.80 -21.63
N SER A 75 4.64 23.50 -21.93
CA SER A 75 3.52 24.46 -21.84
C SER A 75 3.05 24.66 -20.41
N SER A 76 3.04 23.60 -19.61
CA SER A 76 2.70 23.67 -18.18
C SER A 76 3.94 23.82 -17.28
N SER A 77 5.15 23.68 -17.82
CA SER A 77 6.42 23.64 -17.09
C SER A 77 6.43 22.56 -16.01
N ARG A 78 5.85 21.39 -16.30
CA ARG A 78 5.69 20.27 -15.37
C ARG A 78 6.04 18.93 -16.01
N TRP A 79 6.48 18.00 -15.17
CA TRP A 79 6.52 16.59 -15.54
C TRP A 79 5.13 16.00 -15.35
N GLU A 80 4.60 15.35 -16.38
CA GLU A 80 3.22 14.85 -16.41
C GLU A 80 3.17 13.37 -16.86
N THR A 81 2.24 12.61 -16.30
CA THR A 81 1.94 11.25 -16.76
C THR A 81 0.49 10.89 -16.49
N SER A 82 -0.04 9.90 -17.22
CA SER A 82 -1.38 9.37 -16.98
C SER A 82 -1.28 8.03 -16.26
N TYR A 83 -2.05 7.87 -15.18
CA TYR A 83 -2.11 6.63 -14.41
C TYR A 83 -3.58 6.26 -14.15
N THR A 84 -3.90 4.98 -14.33
CA THR A 84 -5.25 4.45 -14.11
C THR A 84 -5.23 3.50 -12.92
N PHE A 85 -6.02 3.80 -11.90
CA PHE A 85 -6.17 2.91 -10.75
C PHE A 85 -7.07 1.73 -11.12
N SER A 86 -6.52 0.51 -11.07
CA SER A 86 -7.24 -0.75 -11.30
C SER A 86 -7.80 -1.36 -10.02
N THR A 87 -7.74 -0.66 -8.88
CA THR A 87 -8.33 -1.07 -7.59
C THR A 87 -8.94 0.14 -6.86
N VAL A 88 -10.13 -0.03 -6.24
CA VAL A 88 -10.93 1.04 -5.59
C VAL A 88 -10.37 1.52 -4.23
N ARG A 89 -9.15 1.13 -3.84
CA ARG A 89 -8.69 1.21 -2.45
C ARG A 89 -7.76 2.41 -2.23
N SER A 90 -8.06 3.26 -1.25
CA SER A 90 -7.27 4.45 -0.93
C SER A 90 -6.46 4.30 0.36
N ALA A 91 -5.31 3.62 0.23
CA ALA A 91 -4.09 3.93 0.99
C ALA A 91 -2.85 3.93 0.07
N ASN A 92 -3.04 4.08 -1.25
CA ASN A 92 -1.93 4.15 -2.19
C ASN A 92 -1.08 5.38 -1.87
N SER A 93 0.22 5.17 -1.65
CA SER A 93 1.18 6.27 -1.58
C SER A 93 1.49 6.74 -3.00
N ILE A 94 1.58 8.04 -3.20
CA ILE A 94 1.98 8.65 -4.47
C ILE A 94 3.13 9.62 -4.21
N ARG A 95 4.20 9.48 -4.99
CA ARG A 95 5.33 10.41 -5.05
C ARG A 95 5.96 10.41 -6.44
N ALA A 96 6.76 11.42 -6.74
CA ALA A 96 7.65 11.39 -7.88
C ALA A 96 9.09 11.18 -7.39
N VAL A 97 9.86 10.44 -8.18
CA VAL A 97 11.31 10.30 -8.05
C VAL A 97 11.92 10.92 -9.28
N CYS A 98 12.79 11.92 -9.11
CA CYS A 98 13.40 12.63 -10.23
C CYS A 98 14.91 12.56 -10.13
N VAL A 99 15.55 12.50 -11.29
CA VAL A 99 17.00 12.41 -11.45
C VAL A 99 17.47 13.61 -12.26
N ASP A 100 18.53 14.27 -11.83
CA ASP A 100 19.17 15.36 -12.58
C ASP A 100 20.00 14.85 -13.77
N THR A 101 20.64 15.76 -14.50
CA THR A 101 21.51 15.42 -15.64
C THR A 101 22.83 14.76 -15.26
N LEU A 102 23.21 14.79 -13.98
CA LEU A 102 24.43 14.22 -13.42
C LEU A 102 24.19 12.86 -12.72
N GLY A 103 22.93 12.45 -12.60
CA GLY A 103 22.50 11.19 -12.03
C GLY A 103 22.11 11.24 -10.55
N ASN A 104 22.05 12.41 -9.90
CA ASN A 104 21.61 12.48 -8.50
C ASN A 104 20.08 12.37 -8.43
N GLU A 105 19.61 11.53 -7.51
CA GLU A 105 18.19 11.21 -7.36
C GLU A 105 17.58 11.93 -6.15
N THR A 106 16.37 12.47 -6.31
CA THR A 106 15.52 12.93 -5.21
C THR A 106 14.17 12.23 -5.21
N LYS A 107 13.80 11.70 -4.03
CA LYS A 107 12.46 11.17 -3.77
C LYS A 107 11.57 12.30 -3.24
N GLY A 108 10.76 12.90 -4.10
CA GLY A 108 9.80 13.95 -3.75
C GLY A 108 8.76 13.49 -2.72
N PRO A 109 8.02 14.39 -2.05
CA PRO A 109 7.17 14.03 -0.91
C PRO A 109 6.15 12.90 -1.21
N SER A 110 6.01 11.94 -0.29
CA SER A 110 4.92 10.95 -0.34
C SER A 110 3.64 11.51 0.23
N LYS A 111 2.54 11.29 -0.48
CA LYS A 111 1.18 11.55 0.01
C LYS A 111 0.28 10.35 -0.26
N ILE A 112 -0.83 10.27 0.47
CA ILE A 112 -1.89 9.32 0.16
C ILE A 112 -2.75 9.93 -0.93
N ILE A 113 -3.03 9.15 -1.97
CA ILE A 113 -4.01 9.52 -2.99
C ILE A 113 -5.39 8.98 -2.62
N SER A 114 -6.40 9.85 -2.69
CA SER A 114 -7.80 9.45 -2.58
C SER A 114 -8.28 8.89 -3.92
N VAL A 115 -8.71 7.63 -3.95
CA VAL A 115 -9.24 6.98 -5.15
C VAL A 115 -10.69 6.64 -4.88
N ALA A 116 -11.61 7.34 -5.53
CA ALA A 116 -13.05 7.12 -5.39
C ALA A 116 -13.61 6.42 -6.64
N GLU A 117 -14.74 5.74 -6.52
CA GLU A 117 -15.49 5.31 -7.70
C GLU A 117 -15.97 6.51 -8.52
N ALA A 118 -16.14 6.32 -9.83
CA ALA A 118 -16.79 7.33 -10.64
C ALA A 118 -18.20 7.58 -10.08
N PRO A 119 -18.66 8.86 -9.97
CA PRO A 119 -20.00 9.13 -9.48
C PRO A 119 -21.01 8.34 -10.31
N ILE A 120 -21.67 7.37 -9.68
CA ILE A 120 -22.77 6.66 -10.31
C ILE A 120 -23.89 7.69 -10.45
N VAL A 121 -24.25 8.05 -11.68
CA VAL A 121 -25.43 8.90 -11.92
C VAL A 121 -26.67 8.04 -11.62
N VAL A 122 -27.02 7.92 -10.35
CA VAL A 122 -28.28 7.32 -9.92
C VAL A 122 -29.36 8.40 -10.04
N PRO A 123 -30.48 8.15 -10.75
CA PRO A 123 -31.59 9.09 -10.78
C PRO A 123 -32.11 9.31 -9.35
N ASP A 124 -32.27 10.59 -8.99
CA ASP A 124 -32.70 11.07 -7.69
C ASP A 124 -33.91 10.28 -7.14
N ARG A 125 -33.67 9.52 -6.07
CA ARG A 125 -34.74 9.09 -5.17
C ARG A 125 -34.66 9.95 -3.93
N GLN A 126 -35.60 10.88 -3.88
CA GLN A 126 -35.90 11.71 -2.73
C GLN A 126 -36.16 10.84 -1.49
N GLY A 127 -35.17 10.75 -0.61
CA GLY A 127 -35.18 10.07 0.67
C GLY A 127 -34.32 10.84 1.65
N THR A 128 -34.75 10.87 2.91
CA THR A 128 -34.11 11.56 4.05
C THR A 128 -32.63 11.21 4.23
N PRO A 129 -31.80 12.05 4.90
CA PRO A 129 -30.37 11.77 5.10
C PRO A 129 -30.19 10.43 5.82
N GLN A 130 -29.64 9.44 5.13
CA GLN A 130 -29.23 8.16 5.71
C GLN A 130 -27.90 8.39 6.43
N ASP A 131 -27.83 8.00 7.70
CA ASP A 131 -26.60 7.92 8.50
C ASP A 131 -25.45 7.34 7.66
N THR A 132 -24.52 8.20 7.25
CA THR A 132 -23.26 7.74 6.68
C THR A 132 -22.40 7.25 7.83
N VAL A 133 -22.10 5.96 7.84
CA VAL A 133 -21.14 5.36 8.77
C VAL A 133 -19.82 6.13 8.68
N PRO A 134 -19.26 6.63 9.79
CA PRO A 134 -18.05 7.42 9.74
C PRO A 134 -16.84 6.54 9.36
N ALA A 135 -15.92 7.11 8.59
CA ALA A 135 -14.66 6.44 8.26
C ALA A 135 -13.86 6.12 9.53
N GLU A 136 -13.84 7.05 10.48
CA GLU A 136 -13.11 6.95 11.73
C GLU A 136 -13.96 7.42 12.91
N VAL A 137 -13.82 6.75 14.05
CA VAL A 137 -14.43 7.10 15.34
C VAL A 137 -13.34 7.58 16.28
N ASP A 138 -13.44 8.80 16.80
CA ASP A 138 -12.47 9.31 17.78
C ASP A 138 -12.72 8.69 19.16
N ALA A 139 -11.89 7.71 19.51
CA ALA A 139 -11.92 7.01 20.79
C ALA A 139 -10.73 7.41 21.69
N THR A 140 -10.06 8.54 21.41
CA THR A 140 -8.86 8.96 22.16
C THR A 140 -9.16 9.36 23.60
N ALA A 141 -10.41 9.73 23.89
CA ALA A 141 -10.89 10.06 25.23
C ALA A 141 -11.52 8.87 25.99
N TRP A 142 -11.64 7.71 25.35
CA TRP A 142 -12.26 6.52 25.97
C TRP A 142 -11.28 5.85 26.94
N SER A 143 -11.79 5.06 27.88
CA SER A 143 -10.99 4.10 28.65
C SER A 143 -10.77 2.81 27.84
N GLU A 144 -9.75 2.04 28.23
CA GLU A 144 -9.49 0.70 27.67
C GLU A 144 -10.73 -0.20 27.77
N SER A 145 -11.41 -0.18 28.91
CA SER A 145 -12.63 -0.96 29.14
C SER A 145 -13.80 -0.55 28.23
N GLN A 146 -13.89 0.72 27.84
CA GLN A 146 -14.92 1.18 26.89
C GLN A 146 -14.63 0.65 25.49
N VAL A 147 -13.38 0.72 25.04
CA VAL A 147 -12.98 0.17 23.73
C VAL A 147 -13.16 -1.35 23.69
N ILE A 148 -12.82 -2.07 24.76
CA ILE A 148 -13.07 -3.52 24.87
C ILE A 148 -14.57 -3.82 24.88
N ALA A 149 -15.40 -3.01 25.55
CA ALA A 149 -16.85 -3.24 25.57
C ALA A 149 -17.51 -3.14 24.18
N GLU A 150 -16.95 -2.32 23.29
CA GLU A 150 -17.38 -2.21 21.89
C GLU A 150 -16.80 -3.31 21.00
N SER A 151 -15.80 -4.06 21.46
CA SER A 151 -15.14 -5.08 20.66
C SER A 151 -16.09 -6.22 20.22
N PRO A 152 -15.90 -6.79 19.02
CA PRO A 152 -14.77 -6.59 18.13
C PRO A 152 -14.83 -5.29 17.33
N VAL A 153 -13.71 -4.57 17.29
CA VAL A 153 -13.58 -3.30 16.55
C VAL A 153 -12.27 -3.24 15.78
N LEU A 154 -12.21 -2.37 14.79
CA LEU A 154 -10.95 -1.96 14.17
C LEU A 154 -10.37 -0.78 14.96
N ILE A 155 -9.08 -0.84 15.26
CA ILE A 155 -8.37 0.22 15.98
C ILE A 155 -7.11 0.65 15.20
N LYS A 156 -6.73 1.92 15.34
CA LYS A 156 -5.40 2.43 14.97
C LYS A 156 -5.03 3.63 15.84
N THR A 157 -3.77 4.02 15.85
CA THR A 157 -3.35 5.22 16.58
C THR A 157 -3.48 6.48 15.73
N VAL A 158 -3.67 7.62 16.38
CA VAL A 158 -3.60 8.93 15.72
C VAL A 158 -2.20 9.14 15.11
N CYS A 159 -2.14 9.62 13.88
CA CYS A 159 -0.88 10.00 13.23
C CYS A 159 -0.48 11.44 13.62
N PRO A 160 0.77 11.68 14.06
CA PRO A 160 1.24 13.04 14.40
C PRO A 160 1.22 14.05 13.23
N GLY A 161 1.29 13.59 11.98
CA GLY A 161 1.23 14.38 10.76
C GLY A 161 2.55 14.37 9.97
N GLY A 162 2.47 14.04 8.67
CA GLY A 162 3.62 14.05 7.76
C GLY A 162 4.34 12.70 7.60
N GLU A 163 3.86 11.66 8.26
CA GLU A 163 4.41 10.31 8.19
C GLU A 163 4.11 9.65 6.85
N ASP A 164 5.07 8.83 6.38
CA ASP A 164 4.85 7.95 5.25
C ASP A 164 3.97 6.73 5.61
N PHE A 165 3.78 5.84 4.62
CA PHE A 165 2.91 4.68 4.74
C PHE A 165 3.48 3.56 5.64
N THR A 166 4.76 3.61 5.97
CA THR A 166 5.44 2.60 6.81
C THR A 166 5.30 2.90 8.31
N HIS A 167 4.84 4.12 8.65
CA HIS A 167 4.72 4.52 10.04
C HIS A 167 3.65 3.69 10.79
N PRO A 168 3.90 3.22 12.02
CA PRO A 168 2.99 2.33 12.74
C PRO A 168 1.56 2.87 12.95
N CYS A 169 1.36 4.20 12.93
CA CYS A 169 0.03 4.81 13.01
C CYS A 169 -0.87 4.50 11.80
N ARG A 170 -0.28 4.02 10.69
CA ARG A 170 -1.01 3.59 9.49
C ARG A 170 -1.49 2.14 9.60
N THR A 171 -0.96 1.38 10.55
CA THR A 171 -1.35 -0.01 10.77
C THR A 171 -2.72 -0.07 11.42
N VAL A 172 -3.65 -0.76 10.76
CA VAL A 172 -4.95 -1.11 11.32
C VAL A 172 -4.79 -2.43 12.07
N TYR A 173 -5.41 -2.52 13.24
CA TYR A 173 -5.51 -3.75 14.02
C TYR A 173 -6.98 -4.11 14.21
N PHE A 174 -7.26 -5.40 14.24
CA PHE A 174 -8.50 -5.94 14.77
C PHE A 174 -8.32 -6.14 16.28
N LEU A 175 -9.19 -5.56 17.10
CA LEU A 175 -9.25 -5.83 18.53
C LEU A 175 -10.28 -6.93 18.77
N ASP A 176 -9.83 -8.06 19.31
CA ASP A 176 -10.70 -9.19 19.65
C ASP A 176 -11.57 -8.89 20.90
N LYS A 177 -12.47 -9.82 21.23
CA LYS A 177 -13.35 -9.71 22.40
C LYS A 177 -12.63 -9.84 23.76
N VAL A 178 -11.37 -10.26 23.75
CA VAL A 178 -10.55 -10.54 24.93
C VAL A 178 -9.56 -9.39 25.20
N GLY A 179 -9.40 -8.45 24.25
CA GLY A 179 -8.50 -7.31 24.34
C GLY A 179 -7.12 -7.54 23.68
N HIS A 180 -6.96 -8.56 22.82
CA HIS A 180 -5.77 -8.68 21.98
C HIS A 180 -5.94 -7.94 20.66
N ARG A 181 -4.88 -7.25 20.25
CA ARG A 181 -4.79 -6.62 18.93
C ARG A 181 -4.09 -7.55 17.94
N HIS A 182 -4.70 -7.69 16.78
CA HIS A 182 -4.23 -8.52 15.67
C HIS A 182 -3.94 -7.61 14.47
N ALA A 183 -2.69 -7.55 14.03
CA ALA A 183 -2.35 -6.70 12.89
C ALA A 183 -2.82 -7.33 11.57
N PHE A 184 -3.26 -6.50 10.64
CA PHE A 184 -3.43 -6.92 9.25
C PHE A 184 -2.07 -6.88 8.54
N PRO A 185 -1.59 -8.00 7.97
CA PRO A 185 -0.30 -8.04 7.27
C PRO A 185 -0.18 -7.06 6.10
N ASN A 186 -1.28 -6.85 5.38
CA ASN A 186 -1.40 -5.89 4.28
C ASN A 186 -2.88 -5.59 3.99
N GLU A 187 -3.13 -4.65 3.09
CA GLU A 187 -4.50 -4.30 2.68
C GLU A 187 -5.24 -5.45 1.98
N ARG A 188 -4.54 -6.33 1.26
CA ARG A 188 -5.19 -7.45 0.55
C ARG A 188 -5.90 -8.35 1.56
N VAL A 189 -5.21 -8.70 2.64
CA VAL A 189 -5.80 -9.47 3.77
C VAL A 189 -6.95 -8.69 4.40
N TYR A 190 -6.77 -7.41 4.73
CA TYR A 190 -7.83 -6.58 5.34
C TYR A 190 -9.13 -6.66 4.55
N PHE A 191 -9.06 -6.47 3.25
CA PHE A 191 -10.26 -6.44 2.43
C PHE A 191 -10.77 -7.82 1.98
N THR A 192 -10.19 -8.90 2.50
CA THR A 192 -10.91 -10.20 2.48
C THR A 192 -11.97 -10.25 3.58
N TRP A 193 -11.87 -9.39 4.60
CA TRP A 193 -12.79 -9.28 5.74
C TRP A 193 -13.70 -8.04 5.66
N TYR A 194 -13.19 -6.93 5.12
CA TYR A 194 -13.90 -5.65 5.06
C TYR A 194 -13.99 -5.13 3.62
N THR A 195 -14.96 -4.26 3.33
CA THR A 195 -15.15 -3.68 1.99
C THR A 195 -14.56 -2.28 1.87
N THR A 196 -14.57 -1.51 2.94
CA THR A 196 -14.09 -0.12 3.04
C THR A 196 -13.40 0.11 4.38
N PHE A 197 -12.64 1.20 4.49
CA PHE A 197 -12.05 1.64 5.75
C PHE A 197 -13.04 2.51 6.52
N GLU A 198 -14.01 1.85 7.15
CA GLU A 198 -15.05 2.50 7.97
C GLU A 198 -15.03 1.97 9.41
N ASN A 199 -15.55 2.76 10.35
CA ASN A 199 -15.61 2.43 11.78
C ASN A 199 -14.27 2.09 12.43
N ILE A 200 -13.18 2.71 11.97
CA ILE A 200 -11.86 2.53 12.60
C ILE A 200 -11.76 3.47 13.80
N HIS A 201 -11.58 2.90 14.99
CA HIS A 201 -11.46 3.64 16.23
C HIS A 201 -10.02 4.19 16.36
N LEU A 202 -9.91 5.51 16.44
CA LEU A 202 -8.66 6.20 16.74
C LEU A 202 -8.42 6.16 18.24
N ILE A 203 -7.33 5.52 18.64
CA ILE A 203 -6.92 5.42 20.05
C ILE A 203 -5.57 6.09 20.29
N THR A 204 -5.24 6.31 21.56
CA THR A 204 -3.93 6.84 21.94
C THR A 204 -2.84 5.77 21.81
N ASN A 205 -1.57 6.20 21.67
CA ASN A 205 -0.44 5.27 21.67
C ASN A 205 -0.34 4.46 22.99
N THR A 206 -0.66 5.10 24.11
CA THR A 206 -0.67 4.44 25.43
C THR A 206 -1.69 3.31 25.49
N MET A 207 -2.91 3.57 25.01
CA MET A 207 -3.97 2.56 24.95
C MET A 207 -3.64 1.43 23.95
N MET A 208 -3.06 1.77 22.80
CA MET A 208 -2.60 0.77 21.84
C MET A 208 -1.54 -0.16 22.45
N ALA A 209 -0.67 0.38 23.32
CA ALA A 209 0.40 -0.39 23.96
C ALA A 209 -0.10 -1.28 25.10
N SER A 210 -1.26 -1.00 25.71
CA SER A 210 -1.82 -1.84 26.78
C SER A 210 -2.58 -3.04 26.25
N PHE A 211 -3.08 -3.01 25.00
CA PHE A 211 -3.62 -4.20 24.34
C PHE A 211 -2.51 -5.17 23.92
N SER A 212 -2.60 -6.40 24.45
CA SER A 212 -1.68 -7.49 24.15
C SER A 212 -1.68 -7.83 22.66
N ILE A 213 -0.53 -8.25 22.12
CA ILE A 213 -0.43 -8.65 20.71
C ILE A 213 -0.88 -10.10 20.56
N GLY A 214 -1.88 -10.33 19.71
CA GLY A 214 -2.28 -11.66 19.27
C GLY A 214 -1.64 -12.06 17.93
N PRO A 215 -1.94 -13.26 17.41
CA PRO A 215 -1.55 -13.66 16.06
C PRO A 215 -2.05 -12.64 15.02
N ASN A 216 -1.33 -12.45 13.92
CA ASN A 216 -1.80 -11.55 12.86
C ASN A 216 -3.03 -12.13 12.16
N VAL A 217 -3.86 -11.24 11.60
CA VAL A 217 -5.03 -11.63 10.81
C VAL A 217 -4.58 -12.33 9.53
N THR A 218 -5.17 -13.49 9.22
CA THR A 218 -4.98 -14.19 7.94
C THR A 218 -6.10 -13.85 6.96
N SER A 219 -5.92 -14.15 5.67
CA SER A 219 -6.98 -13.99 4.67
C SER A 219 -8.27 -14.72 5.08
N HIS A 220 -9.42 -14.12 4.78
CA HIS A 220 -10.73 -14.71 5.04
C HIS A 220 -10.86 -16.05 4.28
N PRO A 221 -11.21 -17.14 4.96
CA PRO A 221 -11.41 -18.44 4.36
C PRO A 221 -12.38 -18.39 3.17
N GLY A 222 -12.10 -19.14 2.11
CA GLY A 222 -13.00 -19.24 0.95
C GLY A 222 -13.22 -17.95 0.15
N THR A 223 -12.51 -16.86 0.41
CA THR A 223 -12.70 -15.57 -0.30
C THR A 223 -11.70 -15.37 -1.43
N LYS A 224 -10.42 -15.58 -1.16
CA LYS A 224 -9.31 -15.48 -2.13
C LYS A 224 -8.38 -16.67 -1.98
N MET A 225 -7.65 -16.98 -3.03
CA MET A 225 -6.47 -17.82 -2.94
C MET A 225 -5.26 -16.97 -2.53
N VAL A 226 -4.27 -17.61 -1.93
CA VAL A 226 -3.03 -16.98 -1.51
C VAL A 226 -1.86 -17.64 -2.23
N LYS A 227 -0.83 -16.86 -2.52
CA LYS A 227 0.50 -17.38 -2.86
C LYS A 227 1.58 -16.53 -2.19
N PHE A 228 2.79 -17.08 -2.13
CA PHE A 228 3.99 -16.35 -1.74
C PHE A 228 4.80 -16.02 -3.00
N PRO A 229 5.30 -14.78 -3.18
CA PRO A 229 5.96 -14.33 -4.41
C PRO A 229 7.08 -15.24 -4.93
N SER A 230 7.87 -15.83 -4.02
CA SER A 230 9.00 -16.71 -4.34
C SER A 230 8.63 -18.10 -4.86
N VAL A 231 7.36 -18.50 -4.81
CA VAL A 231 6.88 -19.82 -5.27
C VAL A 231 5.70 -19.70 -6.23
N SER A 232 5.55 -20.68 -7.11
CA SER A 232 4.41 -20.75 -8.04
C SER A 232 3.18 -21.42 -7.42
N GLN A 233 3.33 -22.07 -6.25
CA GLN A 233 2.25 -22.77 -5.58
C GLN A 233 1.16 -21.78 -5.13
N VAL A 234 -0.08 -22.10 -5.47
CA VAL A 234 -1.29 -21.37 -5.06
C VAL A 234 -2.02 -22.20 -4.02
N TYR A 235 -2.59 -21.55 -3.01
CA TYR A 235 -3.26 -22.18 -1.89
C TYR A 235 -4.68 -21.66 -1.76
N ALA A 236 -5.64 -22.56 -1.56
CA ALA A 236 -6.95 -22.20 -1.05
C ALA A 236 -6.86 -21.95 0.46
N VAL A 237 -7.57 -20.95 0.96
CA VAL A 237 -7.55 -20.59 2.39
C VAL A 237 -8.76 -21.21 3.09
N ALA A 238 -8.49 -22.12 4.02
CA ALA A 238 -9.47 -22.73 4.91
C ALA A 238 -9.51 -22.01 6.28
N ARG A 239 -10.53 -22.31 7.08
CA ARG A 239 -10.68 -21.80 8.45
C ARG A 239 -9.43 -22.03 9.28
N TYR A 240 -9.17 -21.10 10.20
CA TYR A 240 -7.98 -21.04 11.06
C TYR A 240 -6.67 -20.76 10.32
N GLY A 241 -6.75 -20.15 9.13
CA GLY A 241 -5.56 -19.81 8.34
C GLY A 241 -4.86 -21.04 7.77
N VAL A 242 -5.61 -22.11 7.47
CA VAL A 242 -5.05 -23.32 6.85
C VAL A 242 -4.93 -23.13 5.35
N LEU A 243 -3.71 -23.18 4.81
CA LEU A 243 -3.43 -23.17 3.39
C LEU A 243 -3.48 -24.59 2.83
N ARG A 244 -4.39 -24.81 1.87
CA ARG A 244 -4.57 -26.06 1.15
C ARG A 244 -3.96 -25.93 -0.26
N PRO A 245 -2.82 -26.58 -0.56
CA PRO A 245 -2.15 -26.43 -1.86
C PRO A 245 -3.04 -26.89 -3.01
N ILE A 246 -3.20 -26.08 -4.06
CA ILE A 246 -3.96 -26.45 -5.26
C ILE A 246 -2.99 -27.03 -6.29
N VAL A 247 -3.15 -28.31 -6.65
CA VAL A 247 -2.13 -29.01 -7.44
C VAL A 247 -2.16 -28.69 -8.94
N SER A 248 -3.25 -28.11 -9.45
CA SER A 248 -3.39 -27.78 -10.87
C SER A 248 -4.35 -26.64 -11.15
N GLU A 249 -4.18 -25.98 -12.31
CA GLU A 249 -5.11 -24.96 -12.78
C GLU A 249 -6.51 -25.50 -13.01
N THR A 250 -6.66 -26.78 -13.37
CA THR A 250 -7.97 -27.42 -13.55
C THR A 250 -8.73 -27.41 -12.22
N VAL A 251 -8.10 -27.82 -11.13
CA VAL A 251 -8.70 -27.78 -9.79
C VAL A 251 -9.00 -26.34 -9.37
N ALA A 252 -8.11 -25.39 -9.66
CA ALA A 252 -8.34 -23.97 -9.36
C ALA A 252 -9.57 -23.41 -10.11
N ARG A 253 -9.73 -23.76 -11.40
CA ARG A 253 -10.90 -23.37 -12.22
C ARG A 253 -12.19 -24.01 -11.73
N GLU A 254 -12.15 -25.26 -11.30
CA GLU A 254 -13.32 -25.95 -10.73
C GLU A 254 -13.76 -25.33 -9.40
N LEU A 255 -12.81 -24.92 -8.55
CA LEU A 255 -13.10 -24.31 -7.24
C LEU A 255 -13.52 -22.83 -7.33
N TYR A 256 -12.79 -22.03 -8.11
CA TYR A 256 -12.92 -20.56 -8.13
C TYR A 256 -13.42 -19.99 -9.47
N GLY A 257 -13.74 -20.85 -10.43
CA GLY A 257 -14.24 -20.47 -11.75
C GLY A 257 -13.16 -20.06 -12.76
N ALA A 258 -13.59 -19.65 -13.95
CA ALA A 258 -12.68 -19.36 -15.07
C ALA A 258 -11.66 -18.25 -14.77
N ASN A 259 -12.03 -17.28 -13.93
CA ASN A 259 -11.20 -16.14 -13.52
C ASN A 259 -10.42 -16.38 -12.21
N TRP A 260 -10.18 -17.64 -11.83
CA TRP A 260 -9.43 -18.00 -10.61
C TRP A 260 -8.10 -17.25 -10.50
N ASN A 261 -7.39 -17.04 -11.61
CA ASN A 261 -6.11 -16.35 -11.65
C ASN A 261 -6.18 -14.85 -11.27
N GLN A 262 -7.38 -14.26 -11.24
CA GLN A 262 -7.63 -12.90 -10.73
C GLN A 262 -8.06 -12.89 -9.25
N GLN A 263 -8.13 -14.07 -8.63
CA GLN A 263 -8.55 -14.27 -7.24
C GLN A 263 -7.40 -14.75 -6.36
N ILE A 264 -6.16 -14.50 -6.79
CA ILE A 264 -4.95 -14.82 -6.04
C ILE A 264 -4.38 -13.52 -5.47
N ASP A 265 -4.19 -13.50 -4.16
CA ASP A 265 -3.48 -12.43 -3.48
C ASP A 265 -2.08 -12.89 -3.07
N ASP A 266 -1.08 -12.07 -3.38
CA ASP A 266 0.28 -12.26 -2.91
C ASP A 266 0.37 -11.87 -1.42
N VAL A 267 0.95 -12.77 -0.62
CA VAL A 267 1.29 -12.54 0.78
C VAL A 267 2.81 -12.60 0.90
N SER A 268 3.41 -11.61 1.56
CA SER A 268 4.86 -11.59 1.81
C SER A 268 5.28 -12.82 2.62
N GLU A 269 6.44 -13.39 2.28
CA GLU A 269 7.06 -14.52 2.97
C GLU A 269 7.28 -14.25 4.47
N ALA A 270 7.40 -12.98 4.88
CA ALA A 270 7.49 -12.59 6.29
C ALA A 270 6.27 -13.04 7.12
N PHE A 271 5.14 -13.30 6.46
CA PHE A 271 3.90 -13.74 7.09
C PHE A 271 3.60 -15.22 6.85
N TYR A 272 4.55 -15.97 6.27
CA TYR A 272 4.40 -17.41 6.01
C TYR A 272 4.05 -18.18 7.28
N SER A 273 4.69 -17.85 8.40
CA SER A 273 4.44 -18.48 9.71
C SER A 273 3.10 -18.13 10.35
N ASN A 274 2.31 -17.21 9.78
CA ASN A 274 0.95 -16.95 10.24
C ASN A 274 -0.04 -18.02 9.77
N TYR A 275 0.37 -18.88 8.83
CA TYR A 275 -0.48 -19.90 8.22
C TYR A 275 -0.06 -21.31 8.63
N VAL A 276 -1.02 -22.23 8.63
CA VAL A 276 -0.80 -23.66 8.79
C VAL A 276 -0.96 -24.34 7.44
N PHE A 277 -0.12 -25.31 7.10
CA PHE A 277 -0.21 -26.02 5.82
C PHE A 277 -1.00 -27.32 6.00
N GLY A 278 -2.06 -27.48 5.21
CA GLY A 278 -2.86 -28.69 5.16
C GLY A 278 -2.60 -29.51 3.89
N ASP A 279 -3.41 -30.54 3.68
CA ASP A 279 -3.24 -31.48 2.56
C ASP A 279 -3.52 -30.87 1.19
N ASP A 280 -2.88 -31.42 0.16
CA ASP A 280 -3.07 -31.05 -1.23
C ASP A 280 -4.54 -31.22 -1.69
N LEU A 281 -4.99 -30.29 -2.53
CA LEU A 281 -6.25 -30.34 -3.26
C LEU A 281 -5.99 -30.91 -4.65
N THR A 282 -6.07 -32.24 -4.75
CA THR A 282 -5.95 -32.98 -6.01
C THR A 282 -7.24 -32.97 -6.83
N HIS A 283 -8.38 -32.74 -6.19
CA HIS A 283 -9.71 -32.65 -6.79
C HIS A 283 -10.55 -31.57 -6.10
N ALA A 284 -11.44 -30.91 -6.85
CA ALA A 284 -12.29 -29.84 -6.31
C ALA A 284 -13.22 -30.30 -5.17
N ILE A 285 -13.69 -31.55 -5.20
CA ILE A 285 -14.56 -32.09 -4.13
C ILE A 285 -13.90 -32.10 -2.74
N GLY A 286 -12.57 -31.99 -2.66
CA GLY A 286 -11.83 -31.92 -1.40
C GLY A 286 -11.91 -30.56 -0.69
N PHE A 287 -12.57 -29.56 -1.30
CA PHE A 287 -12.68 -28.22 -0.74
C PHE A 287 -13.97 -27.53 -1.19
N ASP A 288 -14.80 -27.13 -0.22
CA ASP A 288 -16.00 -26.33 -0.49
C ASP A 288 -15.71 -24.87 -0.15
N VAL A 289 -15.54 -24.05 -1.19
CA VAL A 289 -15.20 -22.62 -1.07
C VAL A 289 -16.27 -21.85 -0.30
N GLU A 290 -17.55 -22.14 -0.54
CA GLU A 290 -18.66 -21.45 0.10
C GLU A 290 -18.80 -21.87 1.56
N ALA A 291 -18.66 -23.16 1.85
CA ALA A 291 -18.66 -23.65 3.23
C ALA A 291 -17.49 -23.06 4.03
N GLN A 292 -16.29 -22.94 3.43
CA GLN A 292 -15.16 -22.28 4.10
C GLN A 292 -15.45 -20.80 4.36
N ARG A 293 -16.02 -20.08 3.38
CA ARG A 293 -16.41 -18.68 3.57
C ARG A 293 -17.44 -18.51 4.68
N ASN A 294 -18.47 -19.34 4.69
CA ASN A 294 -19.55 -19.25 5.68
C ASN A 294 -19.17 -19.85 7.04
N SER A 295 -17.98 -20.44 7.18
CA SER A 295 -17.51 -21.04 8.44
C SER A 295 -17.10 -20.03 9.51
N VAL A 296 -16.94 -18.76 9.12
CA VAL A 296 -16.56 -17.66 10.00
C VAL A 296 -17.44 -16.45 9.69
N SER A 297 -17.94 -15.78 10.74
CA SER A 297 -18.73 -14.56 10.64
C SER A 297 -17.94 -13.32 11.10
N SER A 298 -16.85 -13.55 11.83
CA SER A 298 -15.92 -12.55 12.34
C SER A 298 -14.51 -13.13 12.39
N ILE A 299 -13.50 -12.26 12.43
CA ILE A 299 -12.10 -12.67 12.66
C ILE A 299 -11.96 -13.47 13.96
N ASN A 300 -12.78 -13.18 14.98
CA ASN A 300 -12.81 -13.96 16.22
C ASN A 300 -13.06 -15.46 15.98
N ASP A 301 -13.87 -15.82 14.99
CA ASP A 301 -14.23 -17.22 14.70
C ASP A 301 -13.07 -17.96 14.00
N ASN A 302 -12.03 -17.23 13.58
CA ASN A 302 -10.91 -17.72 12.81
C ASN A 302 -9.64 -17.90 13.63
N TYR A 303 -9.72 -17.77 14.96
CA TYR A 303 -8.67 -18.17 15.88
C TYR A 303 -9.13 -19.35 16.74
N VAL A 304 -8.16 -20.16 17.18
CA VAL A 304 -8.40 -21.20 18.18
C VAL A 304 -8.10 -20.58 19.54
N TRP A 305 -9.14 -20.31 20.32
CA TRP A 305 -9.00 -19.77 21.67
C TRP A 305 -8.77 -20.92 22.66
N TYR A 306 -7.83 -20.75 23.58
CA TYR A 306 -7.53 -21.78 24.58
C TYR A 306 -8.68 -22.06 25.55
N ASP A 307 -9.68 -21.17 25.62
CA ASP A 307 -10.85 -21.31 26.50
C ASP A 307 -12.01 -22.14 25.91
N ASP A 308 -11.95 -22.54 24.63
CA ASP A 308 -12.97 -23.38 23.98
C ASP A 308 -12.78 -24.91 24.25
N ASN A 309 -11.88 -25.27 25.17
CA ASN A 309 -11.67 -26.65 25.66
C ASN A 309 -12.38 -26.90 27.01
N LEU A 310 -13.65 -26.51 27.14
CA LEU A 310 -14.53 -26.86 28.26
C LEU A 310 -15.83 -27.52 27.80
#